data_AF-A0A2W7AWL1-F1
#
_entry.id   AF-A0A2W7AWL1-F1
#
_cell.length_a   1.000
_cell.length_b   1.000
_cell.length_c   1.000
_cell.angle_alpha   90.00
_cell.angle_beta   90.00
_cell.angle_gamma   90.00
#
_symmetry.space_group_name_H-M   'P 1'
#
loop_
_entity.id
_entity.type
_entity.pdbx_description
1 polymer ?
#
loop_
_entity_poly.entity_id
_entity_poly.type
_entity_poly.pdbx_seq_one_letter_code
_entity_poly.pdbx_strand_id
1 'polypeptide(L)' 'MGKKRDLKQIDAIAREFDMSPPVRKAFGKFIEKEKANGDIGTLNDRGDFTWEELQRKAEEFLKRF' A
#
# COMPACT_ATOMS: atom_id res chain seq x y z
N MET A 1 -12.97 10.22 1.03
CA MET A 1 -12.64 10.04 2.46
C MET A 1 -12.08 8.62 2.65
N GLY A 2 -10.76 8.45 2.73
CA GLY A 2 -10.11 7.11 2.82
C GLY A 2 -8.76 7.13 3.56
N LYS A 3 -7.99 8.23 3.44
CA LYS A 3 -6.63 8.43 4.01
C LYS A 3 -6.37 7.84 5.41
N LYS A 4 -7.30 7.93 6.37
CA LYS A 4 -7.07 7.38 7.72
C LYS A 4 -7.08 5.84 7.77
N ARG A 5 -7.87 5.17 6.92
CA ARG A 5 -7.88 3.70 6.83
C ARG A 5 -6.66 3.20 6.06
N ASP A 6 -6.34 3.86 4.94
CA ASP A 6 -5.16 3.56 4.12
C ASP A 6 -3.87 3.65 4.95
N LEU A 7 -3.71 4.70 5.77
CA LEU A 7 -2.55 4.83 6.66
C LEU A 7 -2.47 3.70 7.69
N LYS A 8 -3.60 3.23 8.25
CA LYS A 8 -3.59 2.10 9.19
C LYS A 8 -3.21 0.80 8.51
N GLN A 9 -3.67 0.57 7.28
CA GLN A 9 -3.32 -0.63 6.52
C GLN A 9 -1.85 -0.60 6.10
N ILE A 10 -1.36 0.54 5.60
CA ILE A 10 0.06 0.74 5.28
C ILE A 10 0.93 0.50 6.52
N ASP A 11 0.52 0.98 7.68
CA ASP A 11 1.27 0.79 8.94
C ASP A 11 1.32 -0.67 9.38
N ALA A 12 0.21 -1.40 9.21
CA ALA A 12 0.13 -2.80 9.57
C ALA A 12 0.94 -3.67 8.59
N ILE A 13 0.86 -3.42 7.29
CA ILE A 13 1.69 -4.07 6.26
C ILE A 13 3.18 -3.76 6.51
N ALA A 14 3.52 -2.49 6.77
CA ALA A 14 4.89 -2.11 7.07
C ALA A 14 5.46 -2.86 8.29
N ARG A 15 4.63 -3.18 9.29
CA ARG A 15 5.05 -4.01 10.42
C ARG A 15 5.20 -5.48 10.05
N GLU A 16 4.28 -6.01 9.25
CA GLU A 16 4.32 -7.42 8.81
C GLU A 16 5.57 -7.72 7.99
N PHE A 17 6.00 -6.77 7.16
CA PHE A 17 7.18 -6.89 6.31
C PHE A 17 8.46 -6.28 6.91
N ASP A 18 8.45 -5.96 8.21
CA ASP A 18 9.58 -5.36 8.93
C ASP A 18 10.19 -4.12 8.23
N MET A 19 9.34 -3.29 7.61
CA MET A 19 9.76 -2.08 6.92
C MET A 19 10.21 -1.03 7.92
N SER A 20 11.44 -0.55 7.76
CA SER A 20 11.93 0.61 8.52
C SER A 20 11.11 1.88 8.21
N PRO A 21 11.11 2.91 9.09
CA PRO A 21 10.31 4.13 8.87
C PRO A 21 10.52 4.82 7.51
N PRO A 22 11.76 4.90 6.96
CA PRO A 22 11.98 5.40 5.60
C PRO A 22 11.31 4.53 4.53
N VAL A 23 11.41 3.21 4.66
CA VAL A 23 10.83 2.22 3.74
C VAL A 23 9.31 2.28 3.76
N ARG A 24 8.70 2.32 4.95
CA ARG A 24 7.25 2.54 5.13
C ARG A 24 6.76 3.80 4.42
N LYS A 25 7.50 4.92 4.57
CA LYS A 25 7.13 6.20 3.93
C LYS A 25 7.22 6.11 2.41
N ALA A 26 8.22 5.41 1.89
CA ALA A 26 8.36 5.15 0.47
C ALA A 26 7.27 4.22 -0.06
N PHE A 27 6.91 3.18 0.70
CA PHE A 27 5.80 2.28 0.38
C PHE A 27 4.46 3.02 0.28
N GLY A 28 4.15 3.90 1.24
CA GLY A 28 2.94 4.72 1.16
C GLY A 28 2.89 5.63 -0.08
N LYS A 29 4.04 6.20 -0.48
CA LYS A 29 4.15 6.98 -1.73
C LYS A 29 3.98 6.11 -2.98
N PHE A 30 4.51 4.88 -2.94
CA PHE A 30 4.35 3.92 -4.02
C PHE A 30 2.86 3.59 -4.22
N ILE A 31 2.12 3.26 -3.16
CA ILE A 31 0.69 2.98 -3.25
C ILE A 31 -0.11 4.17 -3.81
N GLU A 32 0.16 5.40 -3.37
CA GLU A 32 -0.49 6.60 -3.92
C GLU A 32 -0.16 6.80 -5.42
N LYS A 33 1.07 6.49 -5.83
CA LYS A 33 1.47 6.56 -7.24
C LYS A 33 0.75 5.50 -8.09
N GLU A 34 0.62 4.28 -7.58
CA GLU A 34 -0.14 3.21 -8.26
C GLU A 34 -1.60 3.64 -8.45
N LYS A 35 -2.25 4.15 -7.39
CA LYS A 35 -3.62 4.70 -7.46
C LYS A 35 -3.73 5.84 -8.49
N ALA A 36 -2.74 6.74 -8.55
CA ALA A 36 -2.71 7.84 -9.51
C ALA A 36 -2.52 7.37 -10.97
N ASN A 37 -1.85 6.24 -11.18
CA ASN A 37 -1.69 5.61 -12.49
C ASN A 37 -2.92 4.79 -12.92
N GLY A 38 -3.96 4.72 -12.07
CA GLY A 38 -5.17 3.94 -12.32
C GLY A 38 -5.08 2.49 -11.86
N ASP A 39 -3.98 2.08 -11.22
CA ASP A 39 -3.90 0.79 -10.53
C ASP A 39 -4.55 0.97 -9.15
N ILE A 40 -5.81 0.56 -9.07
CA ILE A 40 -6.68 0.69 -7.91
C ILE A 40 -7.15 -0.69 -7.48
N GLY A 41 -7.60 -0.81 -6.22
CA GLY A 41 -8.12 -2.08 -5.72
C GLY A 41 -9.26 -2.61 -6.59
N THR A 42 -9.16 -3.88 -6.97
CA THR A 42 -10.05 -4.53 -7.93
C THR A 42 -11.34 -5.07 -7.30
N LEU A 43 -11.37 -5.14 -5.97
CA LEU A 43 -12.38 -5.88 -5.21
C LEU A 43 -13.45 -4.98 -4.56
N ASN A 44 -13.39 -3.65 -4.75
CA ASN A 44 -14.47 -2.77 -4.29
C ASN A 44 -14.74 -1.61 -5.25
N ASP A 45 -15.99 -1.14 -5.24
CA ASP A 45 -16.44 0.02 -6.04
C ASP A 45 -15.74 1.34 -5.68
N ARG A 46 -14.90 1.35 -4.62
CA ARG A 46 -14.16 2.52 -4.16
C ARG A 46 -12.75 2.60 -4.73
N GLY A 47 -12.24 1.53 -5.34
CA GLY A 47 -10.85 1.45 -5.81
C GLY A 47 -9.81 1.37 -4.68
N ASP A 48 -10.22 1.05 -3.45
CA ASP A 48 -9.30 0.90 -2.34
C ASP A 48 -8.66 -0.49 -2.38
N PHE A 49 -7.33 -0.56 -2.29
CA PHE A 49 -6.64 -1.85 -2.18
C PHE A 49 -7.12 -2.61 -0.95
N THR A 50 -7.47 -3.87 -1.16
CA THR A 50 -7.69 -4.84 -0.09
C THR A 50 -6.39 -5.16 0.62
N TRP A 51 -6.51 -5.83 1.76
CA TRP A 51 -5.34 -6.29 2.52
C TRP A 51 -4.40 -7.15 1.67
N GLU A 52 -4.95 -8.13 0.94
CA GLU A 52 -4.17 -9.04 0.08
C GLU A 52 -3.48 -8.31 -1.07
N GLU A 53 -4.16 -7.34 -1.69
CA GLU A 53 -3.56 -6.50 -2.74
C GLU A 53 -2.42 -5.64 -2.18
N LEU A 54 -2.57 -5.09 -0.97
CA LEU A 54 -1.50 -4.35 -0.30
C LEU A 54 -0.31 -5.26 0.05
N GLN A 55 -0.53 -6.51 0.45
CA GLN A 55 0.55 -7.47 0.69
C GLN A 55 1.32 -7.77 -0.60
N ARG A 56 0.62 -8.02 -1.72
CA ARG A 56 1.27 -8.23 -3.03
C ARG A 56 2.05 -7.00 -3.48
N LYS A 57 1.49 -5.80 -3.28
CA LYS A 57 2.18 -4.54 -3.59
C LYS A 57 3.39 -4.31 -2.68
N ALA A 58 3.35 -4.73 -1.42
CA ALA A 58 4.49 -4.68 -0.52
C ALA A 58 5.62 -5.60 -0.98
N GLU A 59 5.31 -6.83 -1.40
CA GLU A 59 6.29 -7.74 -2.00
C GLU A 59 6.88 -7.17 -3.30
N GLU A 60 6.05 -6.62 -4.19
CA GLU A 60 6.51 -5.98 -5.43
C GLU A 60 7.43 -4.81 -5.13
N PHE A 61 7.04 -3.97 -4.16
CA PHE A 61 7.82 -2.84 -3.71
C PHE A 61 9.18 -3.28 -3.16
N LEU A 62 9.23 -4.24 -2.23
CA LEU A 62 10.47 -4.71 -1.61
C LEU A 62 11.39 -5.46 -2.59
N LYS A 63 10.88 -6.06 -3.65
CA LYS A 63 11.71 -6.64 -4.72
C LYS A 63 12.37 -5.57 -5.60
N ARG A 64 11.84 -4.35 -5.60
CA ARG A 64 12.29 -3.23 -6.46
C ARG A 64 12.94 -2.08 -5.68
N PHE A 65 12.84 -2.09 -4.35
CA PHE A 65 13.33 -1.07 -3.43
C PHE A 65 14.73 -1.40 -2.92
#